data_AF-A0A1M6WWX3-F1
#
_entry.id   AF-A0A1M6WWX3-F1
#
_cell.length_a   1.000
_cell.length_b   1.000
_cell.length_c   1.000
_cell.angle_alpha   90.00
_cell.angle_beta   90.00
_cell.angle_gamma   90.00
#
_symmetry.space_group_name_H-M   'P 1'
#
loop_
_entity.id
_entity.type
_entity.pdbx_description
1 polymer ?
#
loop_
_entity_poly.entity_id
_entity_poly.type
_entity_poly.pdbx_seq_one_letter_code
_entity_poly.pdbx_strand_id
1 'polypeptide(L)'
;MVKKKTIVKENEYNLNIARYVDSSEEPEKWDIRATMFGGIPKSEVEQLSDYWDAMPGIKEILFKEVSEEYAEINVTDIKNEIMTHTAAKAYIREYSDIFNSFAEKLKKELIDDVVLHIR
;
A
#
# COMPACT_ATOMS: atom_id res chain seq x y z
N MET A 1 -16.90 -20.21 7.75
CA MET A 1 -15.87 -19.25 8.18
C MET A 1 -16.42 -17.84 7.96
N VAL A 2 -16.34 -16.98 8.97
CA VAL A 2 -16.85 -15.60 8.88
C VAL A 2 -15.68 -14.70 8.44
N LYS A 3 -15.85 -14.01 7.31
CA LYS A 3 -14.82 -13.07 6.81
C LYS A 3 -14.76 -11.83 7.70
N LYS A 4 -13.57 -11.24 7.87
CA LYS A 4 -13.34 -10.05 8.70
C LYS A 4 -14.31 -8.89 8.40
N LYS A 5 -14.66 -8.69 7.13
CA LYS A 5 -15.59 -7.65 6.67
C LYS A 5 -17.04 -7.84 7.16
N THR A 6 -17.46 -9.07 7.42
CA THR A 6 -18.80 -9.40 7.91
C THR A 6 -18.99 -9.04 9.39
N ILE A 7 -17.91 -9.12 10.19
CA ILE A 7 -17.90 -8.81 11.63
C ILE A 7 -18.29 -7.36 11.91
N VAL A 8 -17.80 -6.43 11.08
CA VAL A 8 -17.96 -4.98 11.29
C VAL A 8 -19.38 -4.50 11.01
N LYS A 9 -20.09 -5.12 10.05
CA LYS A 9 -21.41 -4.66 9.61
C LYS A 9 -22.57 -5.35 10.32
N GLU A 10 -22.45 -6.64 10.64
CA GLU A 10 -23.58 -7.45 11.11
C GLU A 10 -23.57 -7.71 12.62
N ASN A 11 -22.42 -7.51 13.28
CA ASN A 11 -22.28 -7.84 14.70
C ASN A 11 -21.99 -6.64 15.59
N GLU A 12 -22.26 -5.41 15.13
CA GLU A 12 -22.13 -4.17 15.94
C GLU A 12 -20.79 -4.06 16.70
N TYR A 13 -19.68 -4.47 16.09
CA TYR A 13 -18.36 -4.54 16.73
C TYR A 13 -18.26 -5.49 17.95
N ASN A 14 -19.28 -6.31 18.20
CA ASN A 14 -19.26 -7.41 19.16
C ASN A 14 -18.28 -8.50 18.69
N LEU A 15 -17.19 -8.66 19.43
CA LEU A 15 -16.11 -9.61 19.14
C LEU A 15 -16.44 -11.06 19.53
N ASN A 16 -17.65 -11.32 20.03
CA ASN A 16 -18.13 -12.67 20.34
C ASN A 16 -18.66 -13.38 19.07
N ILE A 17 -17.75 -13.72 18.17
CA ILE A 17 -18.01 -14.49 16.95
C ILE A 17 -17.39 -15.88 17.07
N ALA A 18 -17.97 -16.87 16.37
CA ALA A 18 -17.49 -18.24 16.37
C ALA A 18 -15.97 -18.30 16.11
N ARG A 19 -15.27 -19.19 16.83
CA ARG A 19 -13.79 -19.32 16.92
C ARG A 19 -13.03 -19.43 15.58
N TYR A 20 -13.74 -19.49 14.45
CA TYR A 20 -13.20 -19.62 13.09
C TYR A 20 -13.44 -18.33 12.30
N VAL A 21 -12.80 -17.25 12.77
CA VAL A 21 -12.49 -16.11 11.90
C VAL A 21 -11.39 -16.60 10.98
N ASP A 22 -11.68 -16.63 9.69
CA ASP A 22 -10.65 -16.90 8.71
C ASP A 22 -9.83 -15.63 8.53
N SER A 23 -8.65 -15.64 9.15
CA SER A 23 -7.63 -14.60 9.01
C SER A 23 -6.60 -14.95 7.95
N SER A 24 -6.82 -16.01 7.15
CA SER A 24 -5.91 -16.30 6.05
C SER A 24 -5.95 -15.17 5.04
N GLU A 25 -4.80 -14.85 4.48
CA GLU A 25 -4.73 -13.97 3.32
C GLU A 25 -5.48 -14.59 2.14
N GLU A 26 -5.86 -13.76 1.17
CA GLU A 26 -6.44 -14.33 -0.05
C GLU A 26 -5.41 -15.25 -0.71
N PRO A 27 -5.85 -16.41 -1.25
CA PRO A 27 -4.93 -17.33 -1.89
C PRO A 27 -4.21 -16.62 -3.04
N GLU A 28 -2.88 -16.76 -3.08
CA GLU A 28 -2.06 -16.26 -4.19
C GLU A 28 -2.56 -16.83 -5.52
N LYS A 29 -2.70 -15.94 -6.51
CA LYS A 29 -3.08 -16.32 -7.87
C LYS A 29 -1.79 -16.56 -8.66
N TRP A 30 -1.66 -17.73 -9.25
CA TRP A 30 -0.50 -18.12 -10.05
C TRP A 30 -0.86 -18.17 -11.53
N ASP A 31 -0.17 -17.39 -12.37
CA ASP A 31 -0.32 -17.46 -13.82
C ASP A 31 0.62 -18.55 -14.40
N ILE A 32 0.00 -19.59 -14.96
CA ILE A 32 0.70 -20.75 -15.53
C ILE A 32 1.53 -20.34 -16.76
N ARG A 33 1.05 -19.40 -17.58
CA ARG A 33 1.75 -18.95 -18.78
C ARG A 33 2.97 -18.12 -18.42
N ALA A 34 2.85 -17.19 -17.46
CA ALA A 34 3.97 -16.43 -16.94
C ALA A 34 5.07 -17.35 -16.39
N THR A 35 4.67 -18.43 -15.72
CA THR A 35 5.59 -19.46 -15.20
C THR A 35 6.34 -20.19 -16.34
N MET A 36 5.66 -20.50 -17.44
CA MET A 36 6.24 -21.27 -18.55
C MET A 36 7.05 -20.42 -19.53
N PHE A 37 6.63 -19.19 -19.79
CA PHE A 37 7.15 -18.36 -20.88
C PHE A 37 7.82 -17.08 -20.38
N GLY A 38 7.80 -16.83 -19.07
CA GLY A 38 8.21 -15.56 -18.49
C GLY A 38 7.17 -14.46 -18.69
N GLY A 39 7.53 -13.26 -18.27
CA GLY A 39 6.63 -12.11 -18.22
C GLY A 39 5.85 -12.03 -16.91
N ILE A 40 5.19 -10.89 -16.71
CA ILE A 40 4.45 -10.53 -15.51
C ILE A 40 3.01 -10.23 -15.93
N PRO A 41 2.00 -10.94 -15.40
CA PRO A 41 0.61 -10.64 -15.68
C PRO A 41 0.28 -9.19 -15.30
N LYS A 42 -0.33 -8.42 -16.20
CA LYS A 42 -0.72 -7.04 -15.90
C LYS A 42 -1.67 -6.97 -14.70
N SER A 43 -2.50 -7.99 -14.49
CA SER A 43 -3.38 -8.09 -13.32
C SER A 43 -2.62 -8.10 -11.98
N GLU A 44 -1.38 -8.59 -11.94
CA GLU A 44 -0.53 -8.52 -10.73
C GLU A 44 0.07 -7.12 -10.57
N VAL A 45 0.48 -6.49 -11.68
CA VAL A 45 0.95 -5.09 -11.65
C VAL A 45 -0.16 -4.16 -11.14
N GLU A 46 -1.42 -4.35 -11.54
CA GLU A 46 -2.53 -3.51 -11.08
C GLU A 46 -2.95 -3.74 -9.63
N GLN A 47 -2.61 -4.89 -9.03
CA GLN A 47 -2.84 -5.11 -7.60
C GLN A 47 -2.01 -4.16 -6.72
N LEU A 48 -0.96 -3.56 -7.28
CA LEU A 48 -0.12 -2.56 -6.63
C LEU A 48 -0.60 -1.11 -6.85
N SER A 49 -1.85 -0.92 -7.30
CA SER A 49 -2.46 0.38 -7.60
C SER A 49 -2.27 1.43 -6.49
N ASP A 50 -2.43 1.06 -5.22
CA ASP A 50 -2.21 1.97 -4.09
C ASP A 50 -0.80 2.62 -4.11
N TYR A 51 0.22 1.88 -4.54
CA TYR A 51 1.58 2.39 -4.65
C TYR A 51 1.76 3.28 -5.87
N TRP A 52 1.10 2.96 -6.99
CA TRP A 52 1.14 3.74 -8.22
C TRP A 52 0.44 5.08 -8.04
N ASP A 53 -0.67 5.10 -7.29
CA ASP A 53 -1.40 6.31 -6.94
C ASP A 53 -0.58 7.20 -5.99
N ALA A 54 0.12 6.61 -5.02
CA ALA A 54 0.99 7.35 -4.12
C ALA A 54 2.26 7.88 -4.81
N MET A 55 2.78 7.17 -5.82
CA MET A 55 4.02 7.50 -6.52
C MET A 55 3.85 7.39 -8.04
N PRO A 56 3.16 8.37 -8.66
CA PRO A 56 2.85 8.32 -10.09
C PRO A 56 4.12 8.35 -10.96
N GLY A 57 4.08 7.65 -12.10
CA GLY A 57 5.20 7.57 -13.05
C GLY A 57 6.18 6.42 -12.82
N ILE A 58 6.18 5.79 -11.64
CA ILE A 58 7.11 4.68 -11.34
C ILE A 58 6.74 3.43 -12.15
N LYS A 59 5.45 3.12 -12.27
CA LYS A 59 4.96 1.94 -12.98
C LYS A 59 5.44 1.93 -14.43
N GLU A 60 5.33 3.06 -15.11
CA GLU A 60 5.69 3.25 -16.52
C GLU A 60 7.18 3.10 -16.78
N ILE A 61 8.01 3.39 -15.78
CA ILE A 61 9.47 3.24 -15.87
C ILE A 61 9.87 1.80 -15.60
N LEU A 62 9.26 1.16 -14.59
CA LEU A 62 9.59 -0.19 -14.15
C LEU A 62 9.14 -1.26 -15.14
N PHE A 63 8.00 -1.06 -15.81
CA PHE A 63 7.38 -2.08 -16.65
C PHE A 63 7.25 -1.60 -18.10
N LYS A 64 7.61 -2.48 -19.04
CA LYS A 64 7.32 -2.35 -20.47
C LYS A 64 6.23 -3.34 -20.85
N GLU A 65 5.33 -2.95 -21.74
CA GLU A 65 4.32 -3.86 -22.27
C GLU A 65 4.94 -4.83 -23.28
N VAL A 66 4.63 -6.12 -23.13
CA VAL A 66 5.08 -7.18 -24.04
C VAL A 66 3.90 -7.71 -24.86
N SER A 67 2.71 -7.73 -24.26
CA SER A 67 1.46 -8.09 -24.93
C SER A 67 0.27 -7.41 -24.23
N GLU A 68 -0.94 -7.73 -24.68
CA GLU A 68 -2.17 -7.23 -24.08
C GLU A 68 -2.29 -7.59 -22.59
N GLU A 69 -1.87 -8.81 -22.21
CA GLU A 69 -2.04 -9.36 -20.86
C GLU A 69 -0.75 -9.38 -20.02
N TYR A 70 0.42 -9.22 -20.64
CA TYR A 70 1.72 -9.38 -19.98
C TYR A 70 2.65 -8.17 -20.15
N ALA A 71 3.40 -7.89 -19.10
CA ALA A 71 4.47 -6.90 -19.02
C ALA A 71 5.82 -7.57 -18.70
N GLU A 72 6.90 -6.84 -18.89
CA GLU A 72 8.25 -7.23 -18.48
C GLU A 72 8.91 -6.10 -17.70
N ILE A 73 9.87 -6.46 -16.86
CA ILE A 73 10.72 -5.48 -16.18
C ILE A 73 11.57 -4.77 -17.24
N ASN A 74 11.53 -3.44 -17.22
CA ASN A 74 12.25 -2.57 -18.15
C ASN A 74 13.58 -2.05 -17.59
N VAL A 75 13.89 -2.37 -16.33
CA VAL A 75 15.06 -1.85 -15.60
C VAL A 75 15.94 -2.98 -15.08
N THR A 76 17.23 -2.71 -14.92
CA THR A 76 18.18 -3.68 -14.36
C THR A 76 18.24 -3.61 -12.83
N ASP A 77 18.11 -2.41 -12.26
CA ASP A 77 18.10 -2.18 -10.81
C ASP A 77 16.82 -1.45 -10.38
N ILE A 78 15.81 -2.24 -10.01
CA ILE A 78 14.50 -1.77 -9.56
C ILE A 78 14.63 -0.84 -8.37
N LYS A 79 15.48 -1.19 -7.40
CA LYS A 79 15.61 -0.44 -6.15
C LYS A 79 16.21 0.93 -6.43
N ASN A 80 17.29 0.97 -7.21
CA ASN A 80 17.91 2.24 -7.56
C ASN A 80 16.96 3.13 -8.36
N GLU A 81 16.23 2.56 -9.32
CA GLU A 81 15.29 3.34 -10.13
C GLU A 81 14.18 3.97 -9.27
N ILE A 82 13.55 3.18 -8.39
CA ILE A 82 12.53 3.68 -7.46
C ILE A 82 13.12 4.78 -6.56
N MET A 83 14.28 4.56 -5.94
CA MET A 83 14.86 5.50 -4.97
C MET A 83 15.36 6.80 -5.63
N THR A 84 15.72 6.76 -6.91
CA THR A 84 16.17 7.95 -7.65
C THR A 84 15.02 8.71 -8.29
N HIS A 85 13.86 8.07 -8.50
CA HIS A 85 12.67 8.66 -9.10
C HIS A 85 12.13 9.86 -8.30
N THR A 86 11.66 10.88 -9.02
CA THR A 86 11.18 12.13 -8.44
C THR A 86 9.96 11.92 -7.55
N ALA A 87 9.02 11.05 -7.95
CA ALA A 87 7.81 10.78 -7.15
C ALA A 87 8.15 10.11 -5.81
N ALA A 88 9.06 9.14 -5.79
CA ALA A 88 9.49 8.49 -4.55
C ALA A 88 10.21 9.47 -3.61
N LYS A 89 11.11 10.31 -4.16
CA LYS A 89 11.79 11.36 -3.38
C LYS A 89 10.81 12.36 -2.79
N ALA A 90 9.80 12.77 -3.58
CA ALA A 90 8.76 13.68 -3.11
C ALA A 90 7.95 13.06 -1.98
N TYR A 91 7.52 11.80 -2.14
CA TYR A 91 6.79 11.05 -1.10
C TYR A 91 7.58 10.93 0.20
N ILE A 92 8.86 10.54 0.13
CA ILE A 92 9.74 10.42 1.31
C ILE A 92 9.91 11.77 2.01
N ARG A 93 10.07 12.85 1.23
CA ARG A 93 10.21 14.20 1.77
C ARG A 93 8.93 14.65 2.49
N GLU A 94 7.78 14.51 1.86
CA GLU A 94 6.49 14.87 2.44
C GLU A 94 6.23 14.08 3.73
N TYR A 95 6.48 12.78 3.71
CA TYR A 95 6.37 11.92 4.89
C TYR A 95 7.29 12.42 6.02
N SER A 96 8.56 12.70 5.73
CA SER A 96 9.51 13.23 6.71
C SER A 96 9.04 14.58 7.31
N ASP A 97 8.56 15.49 6.47
CA ASP A 97 8.09 16.81 6.90
C ASP A 97 6.88 16.72 7.84
N ILE A 98 5.94 15.80 7.57
CA ILE A 98 4.80 15.52 8.44
C ILE A 98 5.29 15.02 9.82
N PHE A 99 6.20 14.04 9.84
CA PHE A 99 6.70 13.45 11.07
C PHE A 99 7.55 14.41 11.90
N ASN A 100 8.33 15.28 11.26
CA ASN A 100 9.10 16.32 11.96
C ASN A 100 8.17 17.30 12.69
N SER A 101 7.02 17.63 12.10
CA SER A 101 6.00 18.49 12.72
C SER A 101 5.14 17.78 13.76
N PHE A 102 5.18 16.44 13.81
CA PHE A 102 4.22 15.63 14.56
C PHE A 102 4.37 15.80 16.08
N ALA A 103 5.61 15.83 16.59
CA ALA A 103 5.86 16.01 18.02
C ALA A 103 5.33 17.36 18.53
N GLU A 104 5.56 18.44 17.77
CA GLU A 104 5.05 19.78 18.11
C GLU A 104 3.53 19.84 18.03
N LYS A 105 2.91 19.20 17.04
CA LYS A 105 1.44 19.08 16.94
C LYS A 105 0.87 18.34 18.15
N LEU A 106 1.45 17.21 18.54
CA LEU A 106 1.00 16.44 19.71
C LEU A 106 1.15 17.23 21.00
N LYS A 107 2.28 17.93 21.19
CA LYS A 107 2.48 18.78 22.38
C LYS A 107 1.43 19.87 22.45
N LYS A 108 1.17 20.55 21.34
CA LYS A 108 0.17 21.60 21.28
C LYS A 108 -1.22 21.06 21.67
N GLU A 109 -1.64 19.98 21.03
CA GLU A 109 -2.99 19.45 21.17
C GLU A 109 -3.23 18.76 22.53
N LEU A 110 -2.24 18.01 23.04
CA LEU A 110 -2.38 17.22 24.27
C LEU A 110 -1.98 17.95 25.55
N ILE A 111 -1.14 18.98 25.46
CA ILE A 111 -0.61 19.70 26.63
C ILE A 111 -1.07 21.16 26.58
N ASP A 112 -0.68 21.91 25.56
CA ASP A 112 -0.87 23.37 25.57
C ASP A 112 -2.36 23.76 25.48
N ASP A 113 -3.12 23.13 24.59
CA ASP A 113 -4.55 23.40 24.40
C ASP A 113 -5.39 22.88 25.58
N VAL A 114 -4.99 21.78 26.23
CA VAL A 114 -5.65 21.25 27.45
C VAL A 114 -5.42 22.18 28.64
N VAL A 115 -4.19 22.68 28.81
CA VAL A 115 -3.84 23.61 29.91
C VAL A 115 -4.55 24.96 29.74
N LEU A 116 -4.80 25.41 28.51
CA LEU A 116 -5.56 26.63 28.22
C LEU A 116 -7.05 26.53 28.60
N HIS A 117 -7.66 25.34 28.55
CA HIS A 117 -9.08 25.14 28.88
C HIS A 117 -9.35 24.86 30.37
N ILE A 118 -8.30 24.64 31.19
CA ILE A 118 -8.41 24.38 32.64
C ILE A 118 -8.19 25.67 33.46
N ARG A 119 -7.89 26.81 32.81
CA ARG A 119 -7.77 28.13 33.44
C ARG A 119 -9.04 28.97 33.31
#